data_AF-A0A523D237-F1
#
_entry.id   AF-A0A523D237-F1
#
_cell.length_a   1.000
_cell.length_b   1.000
_cell.length_c   1.000
_cell.angle_alpha   90.00
_cell.angle_beta   90.00
_cell.angle_gamma   90.00
#
_symmetry.space_group_name_H-M   'P 1'
#
loop_
_entity.id
_entity.type
_entity.pdbx_description
1 polymer ?
#
loop_
_entity_poly.entity_id
_entity_poly.type
_entity_poly.pdbx_seq_one_letter_code
_entity_poly.pdbx_strand_id
1 'polypeptide(L)'
;MDAVQKQNAFESFLAQQDDKSWSEALDILLPLVHPVDQDATRIWFSFWPLRLHQIVQESDDLAQTVQKLELRGGYRLEKQLDSSLDFLYGSRYWSEVHEVVCAHAEGSISGEGSLTDQIQAIAQKIASKLRVAESLVIGITAVALMVLQQIGRDAFSTNSLNPPQRKSSPERVLRARSRKRGGLLGFLRTVDARYTITFNEQDKSACFQAIHGQDLSMAAGKDERDYRSIDPRRIGGPIPFQCRVANCGTCWIGVLGGKEKLSEISPFEKERLKYFGYDFGNSEQETHPPIRLACQAKCLGNVSIAIAPWNGILNVRRFSRQAASEDMDVPEERNESLPTEGQVQS
;
A
#
# COMPACT_ATOMS: atom_id res chain seq x y z
N MET A 1 11.06 -23.71 -29.84
CA MET A 1 10.40 -22.88 -30.88
C MET A 1 9.81 -21.71 -30.14
N ASP A 2 10.59 -20.65 -30.09
CA ASP A 2 10.38 -19.48 -29.25
C ASP A 2 9.25 -18.62 -29.82
N ALA A 3 8.17 -18.50 -29.06
CA ALA A 3 7.28 -17.36 -29.18
C ALA A 3 7.85 -16.26 -28.28
N VAL A 4 8.87 -15.54 -28.77
CA VAL A 4 9.17 -14.20 -28.23
C VAL A 4 7.96 -13.35 -28.60
N GLN A 5 6.99 -13.28 -27.69
CA GLN A 5 5.82 -12.42 -27.85
C GLN A 5 6.32 -10.99 -28.02
N LYS A 6 6.03 -10.41 -29.18
CA LYS A 6 6.28 -8.99 -29.43
C LYS A 6 5.47 -8.19 -28.42
N GLN A 7 6.17 -7.60 -27.45
CA GLN A 7 5.63 -6.54 -26.61
C GLN A 7 5.00 -5.49 -27.52
N ASN A 8 3.73 -5.16 -27.29
CA ASN A 8 3.05 -4.15 -28.09
C ASN A 8 3.54 -2.74 -27.71
N ALA A 9 3.18 -1.73 -28.50
CA ALA A 9 3.66 -0.36 -28.32
C ALA A 9 3.25 0.22 -26.95
N PHE A 10 2.07 -0.17 -26.44
CA PHE A 10 1.55 0.33 -25.17
C PHE A 10 2.21 -0.33 -23.95
N GLU A 11 2.47 -1.63 -23.97
CA GLU A 11 3.27 -2.30 -22.94
C GLU A 11 4.69 -1.76 -22.89
N SER A 12 5.26 -1.42 -24.05
CA SER A 12 6.58 -0.78 -24.14
C SER A 12 6.56 0.63 -23.55
N PHE A 13 5.47 1.38 -23.73
CA PHE A 13 5.26 2.68 -23.11
C PHE A 13 5.15 2.57 -21.58
N LEU A 14 4.36 1.61 -21.06
CA LEU A 14 4.21 1.39 -19.62
C LEU A 14 5.53 0.93 -18.99
N ALA A 15 6.28 0.05 -19.66
CA ALA A 15 7.58 -0.42 -19.18
C ALA A 15 8.63 0.69 -18.98
N GLN A 16 8.46 1.84 -19.64
CA GLN A 16 9.32 3.02 -19.46
C GLN A 16 8.95 3.88 -18.25
N GLN A 17 7.79 3.65 -17.63
CA GLN A 17 7.32 4.42 -16.49
C GLN A 17 7.88 3.82 -15.19
N ASP A 18 8.69 4.59 -14.46
CA ASP A 18 9.23 4.20 -13.15
C ASP A 18 8.32 4.66 -11.98
N ASP A 19 8.69 4.31 -10.74
CA ASP A 19 7.91 4.74 -9.55
C ASP A 19 7.74 6.26 -9.47
N LYS A 20 8.72 7.04 -9.99
CA LYS A 20 8.68 8.50 -9.97
C LYS A 20 7.64 9.00 -10.97
N SER A 21 7.65 8.49 -12.21
CA SER A 21 6.64 8.82 -13.22
C SER A 21 5.23 8.50 -12.74
N TRP A 22 5.04 7.36 -12.06
CA TRP A 22 3.77 7.00 -11.44
C TRP A 22 3.37 7.92 -10.30
N SER A 23 4.32 8.28 -9.41
CA SER A 23 4.06 9.22 -8.33
C SER A 23 3.63 10.60 -8.87
N GLU A 24 4.33 11.12 -9.88
CA GLU A 24 4.03 12.41 -10.50
C GLU A 24 2.66 12.39 -11.21
N ALA A 25 2.34 11.31 -11.93
CA ALA A 25 1.03 11.14 -12.53
C ALA A 25 -0.10 11.10 -11.48
N LEU A 26 0.11 10.36 -10.39
CA LEU A 26 -0.87 10.27 -9.30
C LEU A 26 -1.07 11.62 -8.61
N ASP A 27 -0.03 12.42 -8.40
CA ASP A 27 -0.16 13.75 -7.80
C ASP A 27 -1.11 14.66 -8.61
N ILE A 28 -1.13 14.50 -9.94
CA ILE A 28 -2.04 15.22 -10.85
C ILE A 28 -3.45 14.59 -10.84
N LEU A 29 -3.54 13.26 -10.84
CA LEU A 29 -4.82 12.54 -11.00
C LEU A 29 -5.64 12.49 -9.71
N LEU A 30 -5.00 12.37 -8.56
CA LEU A 30 -5.68 12.16 -7.27
C LEU A 30 -6.69 13.26 -6.91
N PRO A 31 -6.44 14.57 -7.17
CA PRO A 31 -7.46 15.61 -7.00
C PRO A 31 -8.70 15.43 -7.88
N LEU A 32 -8.60 14.68 -8.99
CA LEU A 32 -9.69 14.41 -9.93
C LEU A 32 -10.45 13.12 -9.59
N VAL A 33 -9.85 12.22 -8.82
CA VAL A 33 -10.51 11.01 -8.32
C VAL A 33 -11.60 11.38 -7.33
N HIS A 34 -12.78 10.76 -7.48
CA HIS A 34 -13.89 10.97 -6.57
C HIS A 34 -13.47 10.64 -5.13
N PRO A 35 -13.89 11.43 -4.10
CA PRO A 35 -13.44 11.24 -2.71
C PRO A 35 -13.64 9.82 -2.14
N VAL A 36 -14.57 9.05 -2.70
CA VAL A 36 -14.80 7.65 -2.32
C VAL A 36 -13.56 6.76 -2.53
N ASP A 37 -12.73 7.08 -3.52
CA ASP A 37 -11.56 6.29 -3.90
C ASP A 37 -10.24 7.06 -3.89
N GLN A 38 -10.24 8.34 -3.52
CA GLN A 38 -9.01 9.13 -3.52
C GLN A 38 -7.94 8.53 -2.59
N ASP A 39 -8.27 8.30 -1.31
CA ASP A 39 -7.36 7.64 -0.36
C ASP A 39 -7.17 6.15 -0.70
N ALA A 40 -8.21 5.47 -1.20
CA ALA A 40 -8.10 4.06 -1.59
C ALA A 40 -7.11 3.86 -2.75
N THR A 41 -7.11 4.75 -3.73
CA THR A 41 -6.15 4.71 -4.85
C THR A 41 -4.73 4.86 -4.32
N ARG A 42 -4.47 5.85 -3.46
CA ARG A 42 -3.15 6.01 -2.79
C ARG A 42 -2.72 4.74 -2.07
N ILE A 43 -3.63 4.18 -1.27
CA ILE A 43 -3.37 2.96 -0.50
C ILE A 43 -3.02 1.79 -1.41
N TRP A 44 -3.72 1.63 -2.53
CA TRP A 44 -3.43 0.56 -3.49
C TRP A 44 -2.01 0.68 -4.04
N PHE A 45 -1.58 1.87 -4.48
CA PHE A 45 -0.22 2.08 -4.97
C PHE A 45 0.84 1.92 -3.88
N SER A 46 0.54 2.22 -2.62
CA SER A 46 1.44 1.93 -1.51
C SER A 46 1.54 0.42 -1.19
N PHE A 47 0.45 -0.33 -1.37
CA PHE A 47 0.45 -1.79 -1.17
C PHE A 47 1.07 -2.54 -2.34
N TRP A 48 1.04 -1.98 -3.55
CA TRP A 48 1.56 -2.62 -4.76
C TRP A 48 2.51 -1.70 -5.53
N PRO A 49 3.60 -1.22 -4.88
CA PRO A 49 4.54 -0.34 -5.55
C PRO A 49 5.26 -1.09 -6.66
N LEU A 50 5.53 -0.42 -7.78
CA LEU A 50 6.20 -1.02 -8.93
C LEU A 50 7.57 -1.59 -8.52
N ARG A 51 8.29 -0.89 -7.64
CA ARG A 51 9.55 -1.38 -7.06
C ARG A 51 9.46 -2.77 -6.44
N LEU A 52 8.40 -3.08 -5.70
CA LEU A 52 8.24 -4.41 -5.09
C LEU A 52 8.15 -5.47 -6.18
N HIS A 53 7.36 -5.20 -7.22
CA HIS A 53 7.24 -6.09 -8.37
C HIS A 53 8.59 -6.29 -9.05
N GLN A 54 9.30 -5.21 -9.39
CA GLN A 54 10.61 -5.28 -10.05
C GLN A 54 11.61 -6.10 -9.24
N ILE A 55 11.75 -5.83 -7.94
CA ILE A 55 12.70 -6.58 -7.10
C ILE A 55 12.34 -8.07 -7.02
N VAL A 56 11.05 -8.42 -6.98
CA VAL A 56 10.60 -9.82 -6.93
C VAL A 56 10.76 -10.51 -8.29
N GLN A 57 10.57 -9.79 -9.40
CA GLN A 57 10.61 -10.32 -10.75
C GLN A 57 12.03 -10.47 -11.30
N GLU A 58 12.91 -9.52 -10.98
CA GLU A 58 14.31 -9.49 -11.41
C GLU A 58 15.25 -10.32 -10.51
N SER A 59 14.71 -10.94 -9.45
CA SER A 59 15.51 -11.70 -8.48
C SER A 59 15.91 -13.06 -9.03
N ASP A 60 17.23 -13.30 -9.16
CA ASP A 60 17.80 -14.61 -9.49
C ASP A 60 17.50 -15.67 -8.41
N ASP A 61 17.61 -15.29 -7.13
CA ASP A 61 17.24 -16.11 -5.96
C ASP A 61 16.14 -15.44 -5.15
N LEU A 62 14.90 -15.81 -5.49
CA LEU A 62 13.72 -15.28 -4.80
C LEU A 62 13.73 -15.57 -3.30
N ALA A 63 14.23 -16.73 -2.86
CA ALA A 63 14.20 -17.09 -1.45
C ALA A 63 15.12 -16.17 -0.65
N GLN A 64 16.32 -15.91 -1.18
CA GLN A 64 17.26 -14.96 -0.59
C GLN A 64 16.69 -13.53 -0.59
N THR A 65 16.07 -13.09 -1.70
CA THR A 65 15.43 -11.77 -1.77
C THR A 65 14.31 -11.61 -0.75
N VAL A 66 13.45 -12.62 -0.61
CA VAL A 66 12.37 -12.65 0.39
C VAL A 66 12.92 -12.58 1.81
N GLN A 67 13.98 -13.34 2.10
CA GLN A 67 14.63 -13.32 3.41
C GLN A 67 15.25 -11.96 3.70
N LYS A 68 16.00 -11.40 2.74
CA LYS A 68 16.69 -10.11 2.85
C LYS A 68 15.72 -8.97 3.10
N LEU A 69 14.62 -8.93 2.36
CA LEU A 69 13.58 -7.90 2.49
C LEU A 69 12.57 -8.22 3.62
N GLU A 70 12.75 -9.32 4.34
CA GLU A 70 11.83 -9.81 5.37
C GLU A 70 10.37 -9.92 4.88
N LEU A 71 10.18 -10.26 3.60
CA LEU A 71 8.85 -10.31 2.98
C LEU A 71 8.02 -11.44 3.59
N ARG A 72 6.80 -11.09 4.02
CA ARG A 72 5.80 -12.05 4.51
C ARG A 72 4.43 -11.71 3.96
N GLY A 73 3.57 -12.72 3.77
CA GLY A 73 2.22 -12.54 3.24
C GLY A 73 2.16 -12.59 1.70
N GLY A 74 1.08 -12.07 1.12
CA GLY A 74 0.84 -12.05 -0.32
C GLY A 74 1.47 -10.83 -0.98
N TYR A 75 2.78 -10.85 -1.24
CA TYR A 75 3.51 -9.75 -1.88
C TYR A 75 3.52 -9.81 -3.42
N ARG A 76 2.94 -10.85 -4.02
CA ARG A 76 2.83 -11.03 -5.48
C ARG A 76 1.45 -10.63 -5.95
N LEU A 77 1.35 -9.50 -6.66
CA LEU A 77 0.08 -8.96 -7.17
C LEU A 77 -0.66 -9.97 -8.05
N GLU A 78 0.05 -10.72 -8.90
CA GLU A 78 -0.52 -11.76 -9.77
C GLU A 78 -1.38 -12.80 -9.03
N LYS A 79 -1.05 -13.07 -7.75
CA LYS A 79 -1.77 -14.05 -6.91
C LYS A 79 -2.85 -13.40 -6.03
N GLN A 80 -2.97 -12.08 -6.09
CA GLN A 80 -3.75 -11.28 -5.16
C GLN A 80 -4.67 -10.29 -5.87
N LEU A 81 -4.75 -10.33 -7.21
CA LEU A 81 -5.43 -9.33 -8.02
C LEU A 81 -6.85 -9.08 -7.54
N ASP A 82 -7.66 -10.12 -7.36
CA ASP A 82 -9.05 -10.03 -6.86
C ASP A 82 -9.12 -9.29 -5.53
N SER A 83 -8.40 -9.80 -4.54
CA SER A 83 -8.38 -9.24 -3.19
C SER A 83 -7.74 -7.84 -3.12
N SER A 84 -6.88 -7.48 -4.09
CA SER A 84 -6.25 -6.16 -4.15
C SER A 84 -7.27 -5.07 -4.43
N LEU A 85 -8.37 -5.41 -5.12
CA LEU A 85 -9.39 -4.46 -5.54
C LEU A 85 -10.52 -4.30 -4.51
N ASP A 86 -10.56 -5.18 -3.50
CA ASP A 86 -11.71 -5.32 -2.60
C ASP A 86 -12.07 -4.06 -1.82
N PHE A 87 -11.13 -3.17 -1.55
CA PHE A 87 -11.39 -1.93 -0.82
C PHE A 87 -11.68 -0.73 -1.73
N LEU A 88 -11.37 -0.80 -3.03
CA LEU A 88 -11.67 0.24 -4.03
C LEU A 88 -13.16 0.19 -4.40
N TYR A 89 -13.85 1.33 -4.33
CA TYR A 89 -15.22 1.46 -4.82
C TYR A 89 -15.31 1.23 -6.33
N GLY A 90 -14.35 1.74 -7.08
CA GLY A 90 -14.24 1.59 -8.53
C GLY A 90 -14.09 0.16 -9.01
N SER A 91 -13.74 -0.80 -8.13
CA SER A 91 -13.73 -2.23 -8.46
C SER A 91 -15.04 -2.71 -9.07
N ARG A 92 -16.17 -2.08 -8.74
CA ARG A 92 -17.48 -2.38 -9.35
C ARG A 92 -17.54 -2.20 -10.87
N TYR A 93 -16.60 -1.44 -11.44
CA TYR A 93 -16.46 -1.15 -12.87
C TYR A 93 -15.31 -1.97 -13.50
N TRP A 94 -14.71 -2.90 -12.75
CA TRP A 94 -13.50 -3.60 -13.18
C TRP A 94 -13.70 -4.34 -14.50
N SER A 95 -14.83 -5.00 -14.71
CA SER A 95 -15.07 -5.75 -15.94
C SER A 95 -14.99 -4.85 -17.17
N GLU A 96 -15.62 -3.68 -17.13
CA GLU A 96 -15.56 -2.71 -18.24
C GLU A 96 -14.21 -2.00 -18.34
N VAL A 97 -13.57 -1.70 -17.21
CA VAL A 97 -12.20 -1.13 -17.18
C VAL A 97 -11.22 -2.11 -17.82
N HIS A 98 -11.27 -3.38 -17.41
CA HIS A 98 -10.44 -4.47 -17.91
C HIS A 98 -10.61 -4.67 -19.41
N GLU A 99 -11.86 -4.73 -19.90
CA GLU A 99 -12.16 -4.84 -21.33
C GLU A 99 -11.57 -3.67 -22.13
N VAL A 100 -11.77 -2.43 -21.66
CA VAL A 100 -11.27 -1.24 -22.37
C VAL A 100 -9.75 -1.15 -22.33
N VAL A 101 -9.11 -1.52 -21.22
CA VAL A 101 -7.64 -1.55 -21.10
C VAL A 101 -7.05 -2.64 -21.98
N CYS A 102 -7.65 -3.83 -22.05
CA CYS A 102 -7.22 -4.89 -22.97
C CYS A 102 -7.31 -4.41 -24.43
N ALA A 103 -8.45 -3.84 -24.83
CA ALA A 103 -8.64 -3.32 -26.18
C ALA A 103 -7.67 -2.16 -26.51
N HIS A 104 -7.38 -1.29 -25.54
CA HIS A 104 -6.40 -0.21 -25.71
C HIS A 104 -4.98 -0.75 -25.86
N ALA A 105 -4.59 -1.77 -25.08
CA ALA A 105 -3.30 -2.42 -25.21
C ALA A 105 -3.16 -3.18 -26.54
N GLU A 106 -4.22 -3.81 -27.04
CA GLU A 106 -4.21 -4.50 -28.34
C GLU A 106 -4.06 -3.55 -29.53
N GLY A 107 -4.47 -2.28 -29.37
CA GLY A 107 -4.33 -1.27 -30.41
C GLY A 107 -2.87 -0.95 -30.75
N SER A 108 -2.57 -0.75 -32.04
CA SER A 108 -1.26 -0.31 -32.53
C SER A 108 -0.96 1.18 -32.26
N ILE A 109 -1.61 1.77 -31.26
CA ILE A 109 -1.41 3.19 -30.92
C ILE A 109 -0.18 3.26 -30.03
N SER A 110 0.92 3.83 -30.55
CA SER A 110 2.02 4.28 -29.70
C SER A 110 1.45 5.24 -28.66
N GLY A 111 1.79 5.07 -27.38
CA GLY A 111 1.32 5.94 -26.30
C GLY A 111 1.74 7.39 -26.56
N GLU A 112 0.92 8.17 -27.26
CA GLU A 112 1.12 9.60 -27.46
C GLU A 112 0.67 10.33 -26.19
N GLY A 113 1.53 11.21 -25.66
CA GLY A 113 1.25 11.97 -24.43
C GLY A 113 1.83 11.33 -23.17
N SER A 114 1.57 11.98 -22.04
CA SER A 114 2.05 11.55 -20.72
C SER A 114 1.25 10.36 -20.17
N LEU A 115 1.78 9.70 -19.12
CA LEU A 115 1.04 8.68 -18.37
C LEU A 115 -0.31 9.20 -17.85
N THR A 116 -0.33 10.46 -17.39
CA THR A 116 -1.55 11.16 -16.98
C THR A 116 -2.56 11.24 -18.12
N ASP A 117 -2.12 11.67 -19.32
CA ASP A 117 -2.99 11.79 -20.49
C ASP A 117 -3.58 10.44 -20.90
N GLN A 118 -2.77 9.37 -20.84
CA GLN A 118 -3.21 8.01 -21.14
C GLN A 118 -4.28 7.54 -20.15
N ILE A 119 -4.07 7.75 -18.84
CA ILE A 119 -5.05 7.37 -17.82
C ILE A 119 -6.36 8.14 -18.00
N GLN A 120 -6.30 9.46 -18.21
CA GLN A 120 -7.49 10.29 -18.42
C GLN A 120 -8.25 9.91 -19.68
N ALA A 121 -7.56 9.73 -20.81
CA ALA A 121 -8.20 9.34 -22.07
C ALA A 121 -8.93 7.99 -21.96
N ILE A 122 -8.33 7.01 -21.28
CA ILE A 122 -8.96 5.70 -21.04
C ILE A 122 -10.13 5.85 -20.06
N ALA A 123 -9.96 6.59 -18.97
CA ALA A 123 -11.01 6.85 -17.99
C ALA A 123 -12.23 7.54 -18.62
N GLN A 124 -12.02 8.50 -19.52
CA GLN A 124 -13.07 9.20 -20.25
C GLN A 124 -13.87 8.26 -21.18
N LYS A 125 -13.17 7.36 -21.89
CA LYS A 125 -13.82 6.30 -22.71
C LYS A 125 -14.69 5.40 -21.84
N ILE A 126 -14.17 4.96 -20.68
CA ILE A 126 -14.88 4.09 -19.73
C ILE A 126 -16.11 4.83 -19.16
N ALA A 127 -15.95 6.07 -18.72
CA ALA A 127 -17.02 6.88 -18.16
C ALA A 127 -18.17 7.09 -19.15
N SER A 128 -17.83 7.38 -20.42
CA SER A 128 -18.79 7.55 -21.51
C SER A 128 -19.56 6.26 -21.81
N LYS A 129 -18.86 5.11 -21.85
CA LYS A 129 -19.46 3.78 -22.04
C LYS A 129 -20.44 3.45 -20.90
N LEU A 130 -20.03 3.73 -19.66
CA LEU A 130 -20.76 3.33 -18.45
C LEU A 130 -21.89 4.28 -18.03
N ARG A 131 -21.95 5.52 -18.54
CA ARG A 131 -23.00 6.44 -18.09
C ARG A 131 -22.65 7.16 -16.77
N VAL A 132 -21.38 7.21 -16.37
CA VAL A 132 -20.95 7.63 -15.00
C VAL A 132 -20.00 8.83 -15.05
N ALA A 133 -19.82 9.50 -13.91
CA ALA A 133 -18.83 10.56 -13.79
C ALA A 133 -17.41 10.01 -13.94
N GLU A 134 -16.56 10.68 -14.72
CA GLU A 134 -15.16 10.29 -14.95
C GLU A 134 -14.36 10.13 -13.64
N SER A 135 -14.61 11.01 -12.67
CA SER A 135 -13.99 10.95 -11.35
C SER A 135 -14.19 9.61 -10.61
N LEU A 136 -15.23 8.84 -10.93
CA LEU A 136 -15.46 7.51 -10.35
C LEU A 136 -14.61 6.40 -10.97
N VAL A 137 -13.99 6.63 -12.12
CA VAL A 137 -13.24 5.62 -12.87
C VAL A 137 -11.76 5.95 -13.06
N ILE A 138 -11.31 7.19 -12.84
CA ILE A 138 -9.88 7.57 -12.93
C ILE A 138 -9.00 6.67 -12.05
N GLY A 139 -9.35 6.53 -10.76
CA GLY A 139 -8.55 5.76 -9.81
C GLY A 139 -8.41 4.28 -10.19
N ILE A 140 -9.51 3.62 -10.53
CA ILE A 140 -9.49 2.22 -10.95
C ILE A 140 -8.83 2.03 -12.32
N THR A 141 -8.87 3.04 -13.20
CA THR A 141 -8.14 3.02 -14.47
C THR A 141 -6.62 3.08 -14.25
N ALA A 142 -6.15 3.97 -13.36
CA ALA A 142 -4.74 4.03 -12.97
C ALA A 142 -4.27 2.69 -12.37
N VAL A 143 -5.09 2.09 -11.49
CA VAL A 143 -4.84 0.75 -10.93
C VAL A 143 -4.75 -0.30 -12.04
N ALA A 144 -5.68 -0.32 -13.00
CA ALA A 144 -5.67 -1.29 -14.08
C ALA A 144 -4.41 -1.18 -14.98
N LEU A 145 -3.96 0.04 -15.28
CA LEU A 145 -2.72 0.23 -16.03
C LEU A 145 -1.47 -0.20 -15.25
N MET A 146 -1.42 0.07 -13.94
CA MET A 146 -0.32 -0.42 -13.10
C MET A 146 -0.34 -1.95 -12.98
N VAL A 147 -1.51 -2.56 -12.85
CA VAL A 147 -1.65 -4.03 -12.89
C VAL A 147 -1.10 -4.55 -14.22
N LEU A 148 -1.53 -3.98 -15.36
CA LEU A 148 -1.04 -4.37 -16.68
C LEU A 148 0.49 -4.26 -16.78
N GLN A 149 1.08 -3.20 -16.25
CA GLN A 149 2.54 -3.04 -16.22
C GLN A 149 3.24 -4.12 -15.38
N GLN A 150 2.68 -4.47 -14.22
CA GLN A 150 3.30 -5.43 -13.30
C GLN A 150 3.11 -6.89 -13.72
N ILE A 151 1.97 -7.27 -14.28
CA ILE A 151 1.71 -8.69 -14.59
C ILE A 151 1.79 -9.01 -16.09
N GLY A 152 1.92 -7.98 -16.93
CA GLY A 152 1.94 -8.10 -18.38
C GLY A 152 0.56 -8.40 -18.98
N ARG A 153 0.42 -8.19 -20.29
CA ARG A 153 -0.86 -8.33 -20.99
C ARG A 153 -1.47 -9.73 -20.91
N ASP A 154 -0.65 -10.77 -21.00
CA ASP A 154 -1.17 -12.14 -21.06
C ASP A 154 -1.82 -12.56 -19.73
N ALA A 155 -1.16 -12.27 -18.60
CA ALA A 155 -1.77 -12.50 -17.29
C ALA A 155 -2.92 -11.52 -17.03
N PHE A 156 -2.82 -10.27 -17.50
CA PHE A 156 -3.92 -9.32 -17.35
C PHE A 156 -5.18 -9.79 -18.09
N SER A 157 -5.09 -10.10 -19.38
CA SER A 157 -6.22 -10.48 -20.24
C SER A 157 -6.92 -11.77 -19.81
N THR A 158 -6.19 -12.73 -19.25
CA THR A 158 -6.75 -14.00 -18.75
C THR A 158 -7.48 -13.85 -17.41
N ASN A 159 -7.19 -12.79 -16.64
CA ASN A 159 -7.80 -12.52 -15.35
C ASN A 159 -8.99 -11.55 -15.48
N SER A 160 -10.04 -11.97 -16.20
CA SER A 160 -11.31 -11.22 -16.22
C SER A 160 -12.06 -11.49 -14.93
N LEU A 161 -11.94 -10.57 -13.98
CA LEU A 161 -12.60 -10.68 -12.69
C LEU A 161 -14.03 -10.14 -12.76
N ASN A 162 -14.92 -10.79 -12.01
CA ASN A 162 -16.27 -10.31 -11.74
C ASN A 162 -16.37 -9.91 -10.27
N PRO A 163 -15.77 -8.77 -9.87
CA PRO A 163 -15.80 -8.36 -8.48
C PRO A 163 -17.25 -8.19 -8.00
N PRO A 164 -17.50 -8.38 -6.69
CA PRO A 164 -18.83 -8.26 -6.12
C PRO A 164 -19.46 -6.91 -6.47
N GLN A 165 -20.66 -6.93 -7.03
CA GLN A 165 -21.39 -5.72 -7.37
C GLN A 165 -21.72 -4.92 -6.09
N ARG A 166 -20.98 -3.84 -5.85
CA ARG A 166 -21.21 -2.93 -4.73
C ARG A 166 -22.56 -2.23 -4.91
N LYS A 167 -23.54 -2.61 -4.08
CA LYS A 167 -24.92 -2.06 -4.14
C LYS A 167 -25.04 -0.64 -3.57
N SER A 168 -24.05 -0.15 -2.83
CA SER A 168 -24.09 1.18 -2.22
C SER A 168 -23.68 2.25 -3.23
N SER A 169 -24.29 3.44 -3.14
CA SER A 169 -23.82 4.65 -3.85
C SER A 169 -22.50 5.15 -3.23
N PRO A 170 -21.70 5.95 -3.94
CA PRO A 170 -20.44 6.45 -3.40
C PRO A 170 -20.66 7.38 -2.19
N GLU A 171 -21.74 8.17 -2.17
CA GLU A 171 -22.11 9.02 -1.03
C GLU A 171 -22.51 8.18 0.19
N ARG A 172 -23.14 7.03 -0.03
CA ARG A 172 -23.49 6.10 1.06
C ARG A 172 -22.24 5.49 1.68
N VAL A 173 -21.23 5.17 0.88
CA VAL A 173 -19.91 4.70 1.37
C VAL A 173 -19.23 5.79 2.18
N LEU A 174 -19.14 7.01 1.66
CA LEU A 174 -18.56 8.17 2.36
C LEU A 174 -19.30 8.47 3.68
N ARG A 175 -20.63 8.38 3.69
CA ARG A 175 -21.43 8.55 4.91
C ARG A 175 -21.16 7.45 5.94
N ALA A 176 -20.97 6.21 5.49
CA ALA A 176 -20.61 5.10 6.38
C ALA A 176 -19.23 5.32 7.02
N ARG A 177 -18.23 5.73 6.23
CA ARG A 177 -16.87 6.06 6.70
C ARG A 177 -16.84 7.27 7.66
N SER A 178 -17.68 8.27 7.41
CA SER A 178 -17.73 9.49 8.23
C SER A 178 -18.60 9.35 9.50
N ARG A 179 -19.30 8.23 9.72
CA ARG A 179 -20.29 8.05 10.78
C ARG A 179 -19.74 8.47 12.16
N LYS A 180 -20.35 9.53 12.73
CA LYS A 180 -20.08 10.01 14.09
C LYS A 180 -20.80 9.13 15.11
N ARG A 181 -20.27 9.03 16.34
CA ARG A 181 -21.02 8.46 17.47
C ARG A 181 -22.21 9.36 17.79
N GLY A 182 -23.34 8.75 18.15
CA GLY A 182 -24.66 9.37 18.17
C GLY A 182 -24.89 10.52 19.15
N GLY A 183 -25.84 11.39 18.79
CA GLY A 183 -26.61 12.30 19.65
C GLY A 183 -25.86 13.50 20.27
N LEU A 184 -26.58 14.60 20.46
CA LEU A 184 -26.10 15.87 21.07
C LEU A 184 -25.46 15.75 22.47
N LEU A 185 -25.50 14.57 23.12
CA LEU A 185 -25.03 14.35 24.50
C LEU A 185 -23.73 13.52 24.60
N GLY A 186 -23.12 13.11 23.47
CA GLY A 186 -21.91 12.28 23.46
C GLY A 186 -20.61 12.95 23.95
N PHE A 187 -20.63 14.25 24.21
CA PHE A 187 -19.46 15.04 24.63
C PHE A 187 -19.06 14.82 26.10
N LEU A 188 -19.94 14.28 26.95
CA LEU A 188 -19.73 14.19 28.40
C LEU A 188 -19.02 12.91 28.89
N ARG A 189 -18.69 11.94 28.02
CA ARG A 189 -18.01 10.68 28.39
C ARG A 189 -17.00 10.24 27.33
N THR A 190 -15.84 10.88 27.29
CA THR A 190 -14.77 10.60 26.31
C THR A 190 -13.82 9.48 26.73
N VAL A 191 -13.54 9.31 28.03
CA VAL A 191 -12.51 8.36 28.52
C VAL A 191 -12.88 6.89 28.28
N ASP A 192 -14.17 6.52 28.40
CA ASP A 192 -14.66 5.16 28.11
C ASP A 192 -15.32 5.04 26.73
N ALA A 193 -15.09 6.03 25.85
CA ALA A 193 -15.73 6.00 24.54
C ALA A 193 -15.16 4.85 23.70
N ARG A 194 -16.01 3.89 23.33
CA ARG A 194 -15.70 2.86 22.34
C ARG A 194 -16.10 3.31 20.94
N TYR A 195 -15.27 2.95 19.97
CA TYR A 195 -15.46 3.19 18.56
C TYR A 195 -15.26 1.91 17.76
N THR A 196 -15.93 1.86 16.61
CA THR A 196 -15.86 0.73 15.70
C THR A 196 -14.79 0.97 14.65
N ILE A 197 -13.87 0.01 14.54
CA ILE A 197 -12.85 -0.04 13.51
C ILE A 197 -13.25 -1.10 12.50
N THR A 198 -13.56 -0.70 11.28
CA THR A 198 -13.94 -1.63 10.19
C THR A 198 -12.71 -1.93 9.36
N PHE A 199 -12.36 -3.22 9.19
CA PHE A 199 -11.19 -3.63 8.40
C PHE A 199 -11.56 -4.34 7.08
N ASN A 200 -12.85 -4.59 6.84
CA ASN A 200 -13.40 -4.91 5.53
C ASN A 200 -14.82 -4.33 5.43
N GLU A 201 -15.03 -3.37 4.54
CA GLU A 201 -16.32 -2.66 4.38
C GLU A 201 -17.42 -3.53 3.74
N GLN A 202 -17.04 -4.68 3.16
CA GLN A 202 -17.97 -5.61 2.52
C GLN A 202 -18.56 -6.62 3.52
N ASP A 203 -17.88 -6.88 4.64
CA ASP A 203 -18.33 -7.80 5.68
C ASP A 203 -18.70 -7.03 6.96
N LYS A 204 -19.97 -7.10 7.35
CA LYS A 204 -20.47 -6.45 8.58
C LYS A 204 -19.82 -7.01 9.85
N SER A 205 -19.31 -8.23 9.80
CA SER A 205 -18.59 -8.86 10.90
C SER A 205 -17.13 -8.39 11.00
N ALA A 206 -16.58 -7.83 9.92
CA ALA A 206 -15.18 -7.44 9.81
C ALA A 206 -14.88 -6.08 10.47
N CYS A 207 -15.19 -6.01 11.76
CA CYS A 207 -14.86 -4.89 12.62
C CYS A 207 -14.44 -5.36 14.03
N PHE A 208 -13.72 -4.50 14.75
CA PHE A 208 -13.39 -4.65 16.16
C PHE A 208 -13.62 -3.32 16.91
N GLN A 209 -13.61 -3.37 18.25
CA GLN A 209 -13.82 -2.18 19.09
C GLN A 209 -12.49 -1.62 19.60
N ALA A 210 -12.34 -0.30 19.54
CA ALA A 210 -11.24 0.43 20.14
C ALA A 210 -11.75 1.41 21.19
N ILE A 211 -11.04 1.51 22.32
CA ILE A 211 -11.30 2.55 23.32
C ILE A 211 -10.63 3.85 22.85
N HIS A 212 -11.21 5.00 23.19
CA HIS A 212 -10.63 6.31 22.92
C HIS A 212 -9.17 6.39 23.39
N GLY A 213 -8.29 6.86 22.51
CA GLY A 213 -6.86 6.97 22.76
C GLY A 213 -6.07 5.66 22.67
N GLN A 214 -6.74 4.51 22.50
CA GLN A 214 -6.07 3.21 22.37
C GLN A 214 -5.44 3.06 20.97
N ASP A 215 -4.24 2.50 20.89
CA ASP A 215 -3.63 2.14 19.61
C ASP A 215 -4.41 1.05 18.89
N LEU A 216 -4.58 1.18 17.57
CA LEU A 216 -5.37 0.23 16.77
C LEU A 216 -4.84 -1.21 16.88
N SER A 217 -3.52 -1.42 16.93
CA SER A 217 -2.95 -2.77 17.08
C SER A 217 -3.29 -3.42 18.43
N MET A 218 -3.37 -2.63 19.52
CA MET A 218 -3.78 -3.14 20.83
C MET A 218 -5.28 -3.40 20.88
N ALA A 219 -6.08 -2.57 20.20
CA ALA A 219 -7.53 -2.78 20.09
C ALA A 219 -7.85 -4.04 19.27
N ALA A 220 -7.20 -4.21 18.11
CA ALA A 220 -7.27 -5.42 17.30
C ALA A 220 -6.84 -6.66 18.11
N GLY A 221 -5.86 -6.48 18.99
CA GLY A 221 -5.38 -7.47 19.98
C GLY A 221 -6.43 -8.14 20.86
N LYS A 222 -7.61 -7.51 21.01
CA LYS A 222 -8.72 -7.99 21.85
C LYS A 222 -9.74 -8.81 21.08
N ASP A 223 -9.59 -8.92 19.77
CA ASP A 223 -10.46 -9.73 18.92
C ASP A 223 -9.89 -11.14 18.78
N GLU A 224 -10.48 -12.09 19.49
CA GLU A 224 -9.96 -13.47 19.65
C GLU A 224 -10.40 -14.42 18.53
N ARG A 225 -11.08 -13.93 17.49
CA ARG A 225 -11.44 -14.75 16.33
C ARG A 225 -10.19 -15.30 15.64
N ASP A 226 -10.31 -16.46 15.00
CA ASP A 226 -9.20 -17.10 14.31
C ASP A 226 -8.87 -16.40 12.98
N TYR A 227 -8.06 -15.35 13.07
CA TYR A 227 -7.52 -14.67 11.90
C TYR A 227 -6.27 -15.33 11.34
N ARG A 228 -5.62 -16.20 12.11
CA ARG A 228 -4.36 -16.85 11.72
C ARG A 228 -4.59 -17.88 10.63
N SER A 229 -5.75 -18.54 10.60
CA SER A 229 -6.16 -19.41 9.49
C SER A 229 -6.39 -18.66 8.19
N ILE A 230 -6.68 -17.35 8.24
CA ILE A 230 -6.85 -16.49 7.07
C ILE A 230 -5.50 -15.95 6.58
N ASP A 231 -4.66 -15.49 7.51
CA ASP A 231 -3.33 -14.95 7.22
C ASP A 231 -2.39 -15.30 8.38
N PRO A 232 -1.32 -16.10 8.16
CA PRO A 232 -0.42 -16.56 9.21
C PRO A 232 0.25 -15.43 10.02
N ARG A 233 0.29 -14.20 9.49
CA ARG A 233 0.84 -13.02 10.18
C ARG A 233 -0.09 -12.47 11.26
N ARG A 234 -1.38 -12.81 11.21
CA ARG A 234 -2.44 -12.33 12.12
C ARG A 234 -2.50 -13.19 13.39
N ILE A 235 -1.44 -13.09 14.20
CA ILE A 235 -1.22 -13.97 15.37
C ILE A 235 -2.07 -13.64 16.60
N GLY A 236 -2.76 -12.50 16.63
CA GLY A 236 -3.51 -12.08 17.82
C GLY A 236 -4.53 -11.00 17.50
N GLY A 237 -5.30 -11.19 16.44
CA GLY A 237 -6.28 -10.23 15.95
C GLY A 237 -6.16 -9.97 14.44
N PRO A 238 -7.04 -9.15 13.87
CA PRO A 238 -7.14 -8.98 12.41
C PRO A 238 -5.94 -8.23 11.81
N ILE A 239 -5.27 -7.36 12.56
CA ILE A 239 -4.10 -6.61 12.08
C ILE A 239 -2.82 -7.39 12.44
N PRO A 240 -1.95 -7.72 11.48
CA PRO A 240 -0.64 -8.31 11.78
C PRO A 240 0.19 -7.43 12.70
N PHE A 241 0.89 -7.99 13.69
CA PHE A 241 1.84 -7.26 14.52
C PHE A 241 2.95 -8.18 15.04
N GLN A 242 4.09 -7.59 15.39
CA GLN A 242 5.17 -8.27 16.12
C GLN A 242 5.63 -7.46 17.34
N CYS A 243 6.11 -6.22 17.14
CA CYS A 243 6.71 -5.44 18.23
C CYS A 243 5.77 -4.47 18.97
N ARG A 244 4.68 -4.03 18.33
CA ARG A 244 3.75 -2.98 18.82
C ARG A 244 4.39 -1.61 19.16
N VAL A 245 5.61 -1.36 18.70
CA VAL A 245 6.38 -0.12 19.01
C VAL A 245 7.04 0.48 17.76
N ALA A 246 6.44 0.27 16.58
CA ALA A 246 6.91 0.74 15.28
C ALA A 246 8.31 0.27 14.83
N ASN A 247 8.91 -0.71 15.51
CA ASN A 247 10.21 -1.26 15.13
C ASN A 247 10.15 -2.24 13.95
N CYS A 248 9.04 -2.96 13.74
CA CYS A 248 8.98 -4.06 12.77
C CYS A 248 8.20 -3.76 11.46
N GLY A 249 7.40 -2.69 11.40
CA GLY A 249 6.62 -2.33 10.20
C GLY A 249 5.45 -3.27 9.85
N THR A 250 5.34 -4.45 10.49
CA THR A 250 4.35 -5.47 10.14
C THR A 250 2.89 -5.02 10.26
N CYS A 251 2.61 -4.04 11.12
CA CYS A 251 1.25 -3.56 11.41
C CYS A 251 0.81 -2.38 10.54
N TRP A 252 1.44 -2.18 9.39
CA TRP A 252 1.03 -1.12 8.47
C TRP A 252 -0.36 -1.38 7.86
N ILE A 253 -1.12 -0.31 7.72
CA ILE A 253 -2.51 -0.29 7.28
C ILE A 253 -2.75 0.89 6.34
N GLY A 254 -3.77 0.78 5.50
CA GLY A 254 -4.36 1.90 4.76
C GLY A 254 -5.62 2.41 5.46
N VAL A 255 -5.79 3.72 5.61
CA VAL A 255 -6.95 4.36 6.23
C VAL A 255 -7.90 4.85 5.14
N LEU A 256 -8.98 4.11 4.91
CA LEU A 256 -9.98 4.38 3.86
C LEU A 256 -10.92 5.54 4.21
N GLY A 257 -11.10 5.81 5.50
CA GLY A 257 -11.90 6.92 5.97
C GLY A 257 -11.90 7.07 7.48
N GLY A 258 -12.12 8.30 7.95
CA GLY A 258 -11.98 8.65 9.36
C GLY A 258 -10.52 8.91 9.78
N LYS A 259 -9.64 9.29 8.85
CA LYS A 259 -8.23 9.55 9.13
C LYS A 259 -8.04 10.68 10.16
N GLU A 260 -8.91 11.68 10.12
CA GLU A 260 -9.01 12.78 11.09
C GLU A 260 -9.47 12.35 12.50
N LYS A 261 -9.88 11.07 12.63
CA LYS A 261 -10.26 10.45 13.90
C LYS A 261 -9.19 9.50 14.41
N LEU A 262 -7.99 9.56 13.84
CA LEU A 262 -6.78 9.00 14.42
C LEU A 262 -5.93 10.14 14.98
N SER A 263 -5.00 9.83 15.87
CA SER A 263 -3.96 10.80 16.22
C SER A 263 -3.15 11.19 14.99
N GLU A 264 -2.67 12.44 14.98
CA GLU A 264 -1.68 12.91 14.02
C GLU A 264 -0.49 11.94 13.96
N ILE A 265 0.09 11.81 12.78
CA ILE A 265 1.30 11.01 12.59
C ILE A 265 2.48 11.67 13.34
N SER A 266 3.20 10.89 14.14
CA SER A 266 4.37 11.40 14.85
C SER A 266 5.60 11.48 13.93
N PRO A 267 6.58 12.34 14.22
CA PRO A 267 7.86 12.35 13.49
C PRO A 267 8.54 10.97 13.48
N PHE A 268 8.49 10.26 14.61
CA PHE A 268 9.00 8.89 14.71
C PHE A 268 8.29 7.94 13.75
N GLU A 269 6.96 7.95 13.69
CA GLU A 269 6.21 7.12 12.75
C GLU A 269 6.56 7.47 11.28
N LYS A 270 6.69 8.77 10.94
CA LYS A 270 7.13 9.21 9.60
C LYS A 270 8.49 8.61 9.23
N GLU A 271 9.47 8.68 10.12
CA GLU A 271 10.80 8.08 9.92
C GLU A 271 10.73 6.57 9.75
N ARG A 272 9.89 5.89 10.54
CA ARG A 272 9.71 4.43 10.42
C ARG A 272 9.05 4.05 9.09
N LEU A 273 8.04 4.77 8.61
CA LEU A 273 7.44 4.52 7.29
C LEU A 273 8.47 4.67 6.17
N LYS A 274 9.30 5.73 6.20
CA LYS A 274 10.43 5.93 5.27
C LYS A 274 11.45 4.79 5.34
N TYR A 275 11.74 4.32 6.56
CA TYR A 275 12.66 3.20 6.77
C TYR A 275 12.15 1.91 6.12
N PHE A 276 10.86 1.60 6.25
CA PHE A 276 10.27 0.41 5.61
C PHE A 276 10.01 0.58 4.11
N GLY A 277 9.99 1.81 3.60
CA GLY A 277 9.61 2.11 2.21
C GLY A 277 8.09 2.13 2.00
N TYR A 278 7.34 2.56 3.03
CA TYR A 278 5.87 2.64 3.04
C TYR A 278 5.36 4.09 2.88
N ASP A 279 6.25 5.02 2.54
CA ASP A 279 5.99 6.47 2.48
C ASP A 279 5.48 6.97 1.13
N PHE A 280 5.13 6.05 0.21
CA PHE A 280 4.65 6.39 -1.14
C PHE A 280 3.49 7.40 -1.11
N GLY A 281 3.65 8.51 -1.84
CA GLY A 281 2.62 9.53 -2.02
C GLY A 281 2.28 10.37 -0.77
N ASN A 282 3.07 10.27 0.31
CA ASN A 282 2.89 11.11 1.49
C ASN A 282 3.64 12.45 1.34
N SER A 283 2.94 13.56 1.54
CA SER A 283 3.59 14.87 1.63
C SER A 283 4.17 15.10 3.03
N GLU A 284 5.23 15.89 3.13
CA GLU A 284 5.84 16.23 4.43
C GLU A 284 4.87 16.96 5.37
N GLN A 285 3.95 17.75 4.81
CA GLN A 285 2.95 18.52 5.56
C GLN A 285 1.73 17.69 5.99
N GLU A 286 1.55 16.48 5.48
CA GLU A 286 0.41 15.63 5.83
C GLU A 286 0.49 15.22 7.31
N THR A 287 -0.63 15.41 8.03
CA THR A 287 -0.78 15.11 9.46
C THR A 287 -1.57 13.82 9.69
N HIS A 288 -2.39 13.41 8.72
CA HIS A 288 -3.18 12.18 8.77
C HIS A 288 -3.02 11.40 7.46
N PRO A 289 -1.82 10.88 7.16
CA PRO A 289 -1.59 10.17 5.92
C PRO A 289 -2.43 8.90 5.86
N PRO A 290 -2.82 8.44 4.66
CA PRO A 290 -3.60 7.23 4.50
C PRO A 290 -2.82 5.98 4.90
N ILE A 291 -1.48 5.98 4.80
CA ILE A 291 -0.65 4.88 5.29
C ILE A 291 -0.19 5.15 6.71
N ARG A 292 -0.46 4.22 7.62
CA ARG A 292 -0.15 4.32 9.06
C ARG A 292 0.40 3.01 9.61
N LEU A 293 1.14 3.08 10.70
CA LEU A 293 1.42 1.94 11.56
C LEU A 293 0.33 1.83 12.62
N ALA A 294 -0.43 0.73 12.64
CA ALA A 294 -1.54 0.54 13.58
C ALA A 294 -1.13 0.61 15.06
N CYS A 295 0.15 0.37 15.37
CA CYS A 295 0.68 0.51 16.73
C CYS A 295 1.03 1.96 17.13
N GLN A 296 0.92 2.92 16.22
CA GLN A 296 1.16 4.35 16.47
C GLN A 296 -0.09 5.20 16.23
N ALA A 297 -1.11 4.65 15.56
CA ALA A 297 -2.39 5.29 15.34
C ALA A 297 -3.32 5.11 16.53
N LYS A 298 -3.54 6.18 17.31
CA LYS A 298 -4.51 6.18 18.42
C LYS A 298 -5.92 6.44 17.92
N CYS A 299 -6.88 5.65 18.38
CA CYS A 299 -8.28 5.75 17.98
C CYS A 299 -9.01 6.91 18.69
N LEU A 300 -9.50 7.89 17.95
CA LEU A 300 -10.31 9.01 18.46
C LEU A 300 -11.76 8.96 17.95
N GLY A 301 -12.08 8.01 17.07
CA GLY A 301 -13.41 7.85 16.47
C GLY A 301 -13.54 6.59 15.62
N ASN A 302 -14.67 6.43 14.93
CA ASN A 302 -14.87 5.31 14.00
C ASN A 302 -13.98 5.50 12.76
N VAL A 303 -13.29 4.44 12.35
CA VAL A 303 -12.35 4.44 11.22
C VAL A 303 -12.60 3.21 10.35
N SER A 304 -12.44 3.35 9.04
CA SER A 304 -12.40 2.23 8.09
C SER A 304 -10.99 2.09 7.55
N ILE A 305 -10.45 0.87 7.57
CA ILE A 305 -9.07 0.56 7.21
C ILE A 305 -9.02 -0.60 6.20
N ALA A 306 -7.91 -0.69 5.48
CA ALA A 306 -7.47 -1.84 4.71
C ALA A 306 -6.21 -2.41 5.37
N ILE A 307 -6.15 -3.72 5.53
CA ILE A 307 -4.97 -4.42 6.05
C ILE A 307 -4.06 -4.76 4.88
N ALA A 308 -2.79 -4.37 4.96
CA ALA A 308 -1.83 -4.68 3.91
C ALA A 308 -1.68 -6.19 3.72
N PRO A 309 -1.66 -6.71 2.48
CA PRO A 309 -1.61 -8.15 2.20
C PRO A 309 -0.23 -8.77 2.47
N TRP A 310 0.80 -7.93 2.61
CA TRP A 310 2.17 -8.34 2.93
C TRP A 310 2.84 -7.33 3.87
N ASN A 311 4.07 -7.60 4.29
CA ASN A 311 4.97 -6.65 4.96
C ASN A 311 6.43 -7.00 4.63
N GLY A 312 7.35 -6.03 4.78
CA GLY A 312 8.80 -6.21 4.60
C GLY A 312 9.54 -4.88 4.72
N ILE A 313 10.79 -4.85 4.23
CA ILE A 313 11.65 -3.67 4.18
C ILE A 313 12.02 -3.38 2.72
N LEU A 314 11.35 -2.42 2.09
CA LEU A 314 11.57 -2.06 0.68
C LEU A 314 12.64 -1.00 0.45
N ASN A 315 13.10 -0.30 1.50
CA ASN A 315 14.13 0.72 1.33
C ASN A 315 15.54 0.10 1.25
N VAL A 316 15.86 -0.45 0.06
CA VAL A 316 17.07 -1.26 -0.18
C VAL A 316 18.38 -0.46 -0.11
N ARG A 317 18.34 0.88 -0.06
CA ARG A 317 19.57 1.74 0.00
C ARG A 317 20.49 1.39 1.17
N ARG A 318 20.00 0.68 2.19
CA ARG A 318 20.80 0.20 3.31
C ARG A 318 21.52 -1.13 3.04
N PHE A 319 20.95 -2.06 2.27
CA PHE A 319 21.63 -3.32 1.97
C PHE A 319 22.89 -3.11 1.12
N SER A 320 22.89 -2.10 0.25
CA SER A 320 24.08 -1.70 -0.51
C SER A 320 25.18 -1.10 0.39
N ARG A 321 24.80 -0.41 1.48
CA ARG A 321 25.77 0.14 2.45
C ARG A 321 26.27 -0.90 3.45
N GLN A 322 25.45 -1.87 3.82
CA GLN A 322 25.84 -2.97 4.71
C GLN A 322 26.79 -3.94 4.00
N ALA A 323 26.53 -4.27 2.72
CA ALA A 323 27.46 -5.05 1.91
C ALA A 323 28.79 -4.30 1.69
N ALA A 324 28.75 -2.98 1.46
CA ALA A 324 29.96 -2.16 1.33
C ALA A 324 30.74 -1.98 2.64
N SER A 325 30.11 -2.16 3.81
CA SER A 325 30.79 -2.13 5.11
C SER A 325 31.31 -3.50 5.57
N GLU A 326 30.81 -4.59 5.00
CA GLU A 326 31.32 -5.95 5.26
C GLU A 326 32.59 -6.27 4.43
N ASP A 327 32.82 -5.54 3.33
CA ASP A 327 34.05 -5.64 2.51
C ASP A 327 35.21 -4.73 3.00
N MET A 328 35.03 -3.99 4.10
CA MET A 328 36.06 -3.14 4.69
C MET A 328 36.28 -3.49 6.16
N ASP A 329 36.97 -4.61 6.43
CA ASP A 329 37.84 -4.76 7.61
C ASP A 329 38.61 -6.09 7.57
N VAL A 330 39.90 -6.05 7.18
CA VAL A 330 41.04 -6.56 7.98
C VAL A 330 42.34 -5.92 7.45
N PRO A 331 43.08 -5.13 8.25
CA PRO A 331 44.53 -5.12 8.16
C PRO A 331 45.12 -6.01 9.27
N GLU A 332 45.95 -6.95 8.82
CA GLU A 332 46.78 -7.84 9.64
C GLU A 332 47.52 -7.09 10.76
N GLU A 333 47.53 -7.72 11.93
CA GLU A 333 48.45 -7.44 13.01
C GLU A 333 49.89 -7.34 12.49
N ARG A 334 50.55 -6.20 12.74
CA ARG A 334 52.01 -6.12 12.65
C ARG A 334 52.60 -5.73 13.99
N ASN A 335 53.18 -6.77 14.57
CA ASN A 335 54.07 -6.89 15.70
C ASN A 335 55.23 -5.87 15.64
N GLU A 336 55.33 -4.94 16.59
CA GLU A 336 56.56 -4.16 16.84
C GLU A 336 56.82 -3.97 18.35
N SER A 337 57.67 -4.86 18.86
CA SER A 337 58.80 -4.64 19.79
C SER A 337 58.82 -3.43 20.75
N LEU A 338 58.93 -3.79 22.04
CA LEU A 338 59.36 -2.99 23.20
C LEU A 338 60.68 -2.22 22.97
N PRO A 339 60.85 -1.05 23.60
CA PRO A 339 62.16 -0.55 23.99
C PRO A 339 62.37 -0.54 25.52
N THR A 340 63.55 -1.03 25.89
CA THR A 340 64.20 -1.07 27.21
C THR A 340 64.66 0.30 27.72
N GLU A 341 64.45 0.50 29.02
CA GLU A 341 65.18 1.29 30.05
C GLU A 341 66.02 2.54 29.70
N GLY A 342 65.62 3.67 30.33
CA GLY A 342 66.45 4.36 31.32
C GLY A 342 67.17 5.66 30.92
N GLN A 343 66.80 6.79 31.53
CA GLN A 343 67.73 7.71 32.22
C GLN A 343 67.00 8.78 33.06
N VAL A 344 67.60 9.07 34.22
CA VAL A 344 67.15 9.95 35.32
C VAL A 344 67.89 11.30 35.22
N GLN A 345 67.40 12.30 35.98
CA GLN A 345 67.97 13.61 36.35
C GLN A 345 67.50 14.76 35.43
N SER A 346 67.01 15.90 35.93
CA SER A 346 67.13 16.57 37.24
C SER A 346 65.94 17.49 37.50
#